data_AF-A0A349K6F5-F1
#
_entry.id   AF-A0A349K6F5-F1
#
_cell.length_a   1.000
_cell.length_b   1.000
_cell.length_c   1.000
_cell.angle_alpha   90.00
_cell.angle_beta   90.00
_cell.angle_gamma   90.00
#
_symmetry.space_group_name_H-M   'P 1'
#
loop_
_entity.id
_entity.type
_entity.pdbx_description
1 polymer ?
#
loop_
_entity_poly.entity_id
_entity_poly.type
_entity_poly.pdbx_seq_one_letter_code
_entity_poly.pdbx_strand_id
1 'polypeptide(L)'
;AREIQENLGITPMDDPFTEDNQKLTTPQEWESAQQQSLPPWQINFTSDDYVEYTWHAPTVRVHTSRPRLKSPEQGFSYPAWVVNAMGGVPDCINPGMFLASKTMACTMIDLFTNPDHLKKAWEEFNQRTGGGVGGDKWMSPLLPEDFDPPVDLRWPEYINTVRGEEWWIPTNNK
;
A
#
# COMPACT_ATOMS: atom_id res chain seq x y z
N ALA A 1 -20.74 7.27 -2.48
CA ALA A 1 -20.28 7.32 -3.88
C ALA A 1 -21.26 8.09 -4.78
N ARG A 2 -22.49 7.61 -4.97
CA ARG A 2 -23.53 8.31 -5.77
C ARG A 2 -23.86 9.72 -5.25
N GLU A 3 -23.95 9.89 -3.94
CA GLU A 3 -24.14 11.22 -3.32
C GLU A 3 -22.97 12.17 -3.61
N ILE A 4 -21.73 11.66 -3.73
CA ILE A 4 -20.58 12.48 -4.14
C ILE A 4 -20.74 12.93 -5.59
N GLN A 5 -21.24 12.06 -6.48
CA GLN A 5 -21.52 12.42 -7.88
C GLN A 5 -22.60 13.50 -7.95
N GLU A 6 -23.71 13.33 -7.24
CA GLU A 6 -24.80 14.29 -7.17
C GLU A 6 -24.33 15.67 -6.68
N ASN A 7 -23.56 15.71 -5.59
CA ASN A 7 -23.00 16.94 -5.03
C ASN A 7 -22.00 17.65 -5.98
N LEU A 8 -21.41 16.91 -6.92
CA LEU A 8 -20.53 17.45 -7.96
C LEU A 8 -21.28 17.83 -9.25
N GLY A 9 -22.61 17.73 -9.26
CA GLY A 9 -23.43 17.99 -10.45
C GLY A 9 -23.34 16.90 -11.52
N ILE A 10 -22.88 15.71 -11.15
CA ILE A 10 -22.76 14.54 -12.03
C ILE A 10 -24.00 13.67 -11.84
N THR A 11 -24.62 13.22 -12.94
CA THR A 11 -25.69 12.22 -12.89
C THR A 11 -25.16 10.95 -12.20
N PRO A 12 -25.71 10.54 -11.04
CA PRO A 12 -25.19 9.40 -10.31
C PRO A 12 -25.28 8.11 -11.11
N MET A 13 -24.19 7.35 -11.13
CA MET A 13 -24.15 6.05 -11.79
C MET A 13 -24.74 4.96 -10.90
N ASP A 14 -25.38 3.96 -11.49
CA ASP A 14 -25.82 2.78 -10.75
C ASP A 14 -24.63 2.05 -10.13
N ASP A 15 -23.59 1.75 -10.91
CA ASP A 15 -22.32 1.25 -10.37
C ASP A 15 -21.20 2.28 -10.58
N PRO A 16 -20.92 3.12 -9.56
CA PRO A 16 -19.99 4.22 -9.71
C PRO A 16 -18.53 3.79 -9.54
N PHE A 17 -18.22 2.55 -9.13
CA PHE A 17 -16.84 2.10 -8.88
C PHE A 17 -16.19 1.55 -10.15
N THR A 18 -14.85 1.67 -10.26
CA THR A 18 -14.13 1.08 -11.40
C THR A 18 -14.22 -0.45 -11.41
N GLU A 19 -14.06 -1.07 -12.58
CA GLU A 19 -14.07 -2.54 -12.67
C GLU A 19 -12.93 -3.17 -11.87
N ASP A 20 -11.76 -2.53 -11.84
CA ASP A 20 -10.61 -2.97 -11.05
C ASP A 20 -10.90 -3.06 -9.55
N ASN A 21 -11.86 -2.27 -9.04
CA ASN A 21 -12.27 -2.37 -7.64
C ASN A 21 -13.05 -3.66 -7.33
N GLN A 22 -13.58 -4.33 -8.37
CA GLN A 22 -14.57 -5.41 -8.25
C GLN A 22 -14.05 -6.77 -8.73
N LYS A 23 -12.83 -6.82 -9.29
CA LYS A 23 -12.23 -8.04 -9.85
C LYS A 23 -11.00 -8.45 -9.05
N LEU A 24 -10.81 -9.76 -8.93
CA LEU A 24 -9.53 -10.32 -8.51
C LEU A 24 -8.59 -10.38 -9.72
N THR A 25 -7.31 -10.13 -9.47
CA THR A 25 -6.24 -10.28 -10.46
C THR A 25 -5.12 -11.10 -9.84
N THR A 26 -4.34 -11.77 -10.69
CA THR A 26 -3.17 -12.51 -10.22
C THR A 26 -2.06 -11.53 -9.78
N PRO A 27 -1.16 -11.93 -8.87
CA PRO A 27 -0.02 -11.09 -8.50
C PRO A 27 0.83 -10.67 -9.71
N GLN A 28 1.00 -11.54 -10.70
CA GLN A 28 1.80 -11.29 -11.91
C GLN A 28 1.17 -10.24 -12.83
N GLU A 29 -0.15 -10.31 -13.03
CA GLU A 29 -0.88 -9.30 -13.80
C GLU A 29 -0.85 -7.94 -13.10
N TRP A 30 -1.06 -7.92 -11.79
CA TRP A 30 -0.99 -6.69 -10.99
C TRP A 30 0.40 -6.06 -11.03
N GLU A 31 1.46 -6.86 -10.85
CA GLU A 31 2.84 -6.39 -10.91
C GLU A 31 3.19 -5.86 -12.30
N SER A 32 2.79 -6.57 -13.37
CA SER A 32 3.01 -6.12 -14.75
C SER A 32 2.34 -4.78 -15.03
N ALA A 33 1.10 -4.58 -14.57
CA ALA A 33 0.38 -3.31 -14.71
C ALA A 33 1.06 -2.19 -13.91
N GLN A 34 1.54 -2.48 -12.70
CA GLN A 34 2.26 -1.51 -11.88
C GLN A 34 3.59 -1.10 -12.51
N GLN A 35 4.38 -2.04 -13.02
CA GLN A 35 5.67 -1.76 -13.68
C GLN A 35 5.53 -0.82 -14.87
N GLN A 36 4.42 -0.89 -15.62
CA GLN A 36 4.16 0.04 -16.74
C GLN A 36 4.02 1.50 -16.30
N SER A 37 3.67 1.75 -15.03
CA SER A 37 3.56 3.10 -14.47
C SER A 37 4.88 3.63 -13.88
N LEU A 38 5.90 2.78 -13.79
CA LEU A 38 7.18 3.11 -13.17
C LEU A 38 8.26 3.33 -14.24
N PRO A 39 9.27 4.15 -13.95
CA PRO A 39 10.44 4.22 -14.81
C PRO A 39 11.13 2.84 -14.93
N PRO A 40 11.69 2.47 -16.10
CA PRO A 40 12.27 1.14 -16.31
C PRO A 40 13.39 0.75 -15.35
N TRP A 41 14.05 1.73 -14.73
CA TRP A 41 15.12 1.50 -13.75
C TRP A 41 14.59 1.29 -12.32
N GLN A 42 13.32 1.57 -12.06
CA GLN A 42 12.71 1.44 -10.75
C GLN A 42 12.09 0.04 -10.59
N ILE A 43 12.81 -0.82 -9.88
CA ILE A 43 12.40 -2.21 -9.64
C ILE A 43 11.57 -2.39 -8.36
N ASN A 44 11.60 -1.43 -7.43
CA ASN A 44 10.87 -1.47 -6.18
C ASN A 44 9.79 -0.38 -6.16
N PHE A 45 8.64 -0.69 -5.57
CA PHE A 45 7.51 0.22 -5.47
C PHE A 45 7.06 0.32 -4.02
N THR A 46 6.81 1.56 -3.58
CA THR A 46 6.34 1.92 -2.22
C THR A 46 7.31 1.58 -1.08
N SER A 47 6.94 1.96 0.14
CA SER A 47 7.63 1.70 1.39
C SER A 47 6.57 1.27 2.41
N ASP A 48 6.81 0.19 3.14
CA ASP A 48 5.83 -0.40 4.04
C ASP A 48 6.59 -1.26 5.08
N ASP A 49 6.05 -1.38 6.29
CA ASP A 49 6.76 -2.00 7.43
C ASP A 49 7.04 -3.49 7.20
N TYR A 50 6.23 -4.15 6.35
CA TYR A 50 6.41 -5.57 6.10
C TYR A 50 7.72 -5.91 5.39
N VAL A 51 8.36 -4.93 4.71
CA VAL A 51 9.63 -5.14 4.01
C VAL A 51 10.70 -5.65 4.98
N GLU A 52 10.70 -5.17 6.22
CA GLU A 52 11.56 -5.67 7.30
C GLU A 52 11.39 -7.19 7.48
N TYR A 53 10.15 -7.67 7.58
CA TYR A 53 9.89 -9.10 7.77
C TYR A 53 10.33 -9.97 6.59
N THR A 54 10.41 -9.41 5.38
CA THR A 54 10.91 -10.16 4.22
C THR A 54 12.39 -10.52 4.32
N TRP A 55 13.15 -9.84 5.17
CA TRP A 55 14.54 -10.19 5.47
C TRP A 55 14.64 -11.40 6.40
N HIS A 56 13.63 -11.64 7.23
CA HIS A 56 13.70 -12.62 8.33
C HIS A 56 12.91 -13.90 8.06
N ALA A 57 11.84 -13.86 7.24
CA ALA A 57 10.93 -14.99 7.07
C ALA A 57 10.20 -15.01 5.72
N PRO A 58 9.68 -16.19 5.31
CA PRO A 58 8.73 -16.27 4.20
C PRO A 58 7.56 -15.32 4.43
N THR A 59 7.25 -14.49 3.44
CA THR A 59 6.23 -13.45 3.55
C THR A 59 5.31 -13.51 2.34
N VAL A 60 4.01 -13.33 2.56
CA VAL A 60 3.01 -13.17 1.50
C VAL A 60 2.26 -11.86 1.71
N ARG A 61 1.95 -11.17 0.61
CA ARG A 61 1.21 -9.90 0.63
C ARG A 61 -0.13 -10.06 -0.07
N VAL A 62 -1.18 -9.47 0.50
CA VAL A 62 -2.47 -9.29 -0.16
C VAL A 62 -2.68 -7.81 -0.44
N HIS A 63 -3.04 -7.49 -1.69
CA HIS A 63 -3.43 -6.15 -2.08
C HIS A 63 -4.94 -6.09 -2.25
N THR A 64 -5.58 -5.15 -1.55
CA THR A 64 -6.98 -4.82 -1.78
C THR A 64 -7.11 -3.43 -2.35
N SER A 65 -8.12 -3.26 -3.20
CA SER A 65 -8.32 -2.01 -3.92
C SER A 65 -8.81 -0.92 -2.97
N ARG A 66 -8.34 0.32 -3.19
CA ARG A 66 -8.94 1.51 -2.59
C ARG A 66 -10.09 1.96 -3.48
N PRO A 67 -11.27 2.35 -2.94
CA PRO A 67 -12.41 2.76 -3.75
C PRO A 67 -12.02 3.88 -4.71
N ARG A 68 -12.27 3.67 -6.00
CA ARG A 68 -12.12 4.66 -7.07
C ARG A 68 -13.39 4.72 -7.89
N LEU A 69 -13.79 5.94 -8.25
CA LEU A 69 -14.98 6.17 -9.04
C LEU A 69 -14.65 6.13 -10.53
N LYS A 70 -15.55 5.55 -11.33
CA LYS A 70 -15.54 5.67 -12.78
C LYS A 70 -15.69 7.13 -13.18
N SER A 71 -14.88 7.54 -14.15
CA SER A 71 -15.04 8.85 -14.77
C SER A 71 -16.37 8.91 -15.51
N PRO A 72 -17.21 9.94 -15.30
CA PRO A 72 -18.47 10.09 -16.02
C PRO A 72 -18.27 10.35 -17.52
N GLU A 73 -17.15 10.96 -17.88
CA GLU A 73 -16.78 11.26 -19.26
C GLU A 73 -15.26 11.23 -19.44
N GLN A 74 -14.80 11.21 -20.70
CA GLN A 74 -13.38 11.18 -21.01
C GLN A 74 -12.70 12.48 -20.58
N GLY A 75 -11.59 12.38 -19.85
CA GLY A 75 -10.81 13.52 -19.38
C GLY A 75 -11.31 14.15 -18.07
N PHE A 76 -12.45 13.70 -17.54
CA PHE A 76 -12.89 14.12 -16.22
C PHE A 76 -12.04 13.44 -15.13
N SER A 77 -11.69 14.21 -14.10
CA SER A 77 -11.01 13.71 -12.90
C SER A 77 -11.73 14.23 -11.67
N TYR A 78 -12.07 13.32 -10.76
CA TYR A 78 -12.66 13.74 -9.48
C TYR A 78 -11.66 14.58 -8.68
N PRO A 79 -12.12 15.57 -7.91
CA PRO A 79 -11.28 16.27 -6.97
C PRO A 79 -10.55 15.30 -6.02
N ALA A 80 -9.30 15.60 -5.67
CA ALA A 80 -8.47 14.72 -4.85
C ALA A 80 -9.09 14.39 -3.47
N TRP A 81 -9.99 15.23 -2.96
CA TRP A 81 -10.68 14.95 -1.70
C TRP A 81 -11.66 13.77 -1.81
N VAL A 82 -12.16 13.43 -3.00
CA VAL A 82 -13.17 12.37 -3.20
C VAL A 82 -12.66 11.01 -2.72
N VAL A 83 -11.41 10.67 -3.06
CA VAL A 83 -10.79 9.40 -2.64
C VAL A 83 -10.50 9.35 -1.14
N ASN A 84 -10.36 10.50 -0.49
CA ASN A 84 -10.22 10.61 0.97
C ASN A 84 -11.56 10.50 1.67
N ALA A 85 -12.59 11.18 1.17
CA ALA A 85 -13.95 11.11 1.70
C ALA A 85 -14.49 9.68 1.65
N MET A 86 -14.32 8.97 0.53
CA MET A 86 -14.71 7.56 0.42
C MET A 86 -13.94 6.66 1.40
N GLY A 87 -12.72 7.05 1.79
CA GLY A 87 -11.92 6.33 2.78
C GLY A 87 -12.56 6.28 4.18
N GLY A 88 -13.44 7.23 4.49
CA GLY A 88 -14.20 7.25 5.75
C GLY A 88 -15.59 6.62 5.66
N VAL A 89 -16.01 6.13 4.49
CA VAL A 89 -17.36 5.59 4.27
C VAL A 89 -17.33 4.07 4.32
N PRO A 90 -17.99 3.44 5.32
CA PRO A 90 -18.00 1.98 5.48
C PRO A 90 -18.42 1.22 4.21
N ASP A 91 -19.47 1.66 3.52
CA ASP A 91 -19.95 1.00 2.30
C ASP A 91 -18.94 0.99 1.15
N CYS A 92 -17.98 1.93 1.14
CA CYS A 92 -16.93 1.99 0.13
C CYS A 92 -15.69 1.16 0.51
N ILE A 93 -15.42 0.99 1.80
CA ILE A 93 -14.15 0.45 2.32
C ILE A 93 -14.28 -0.96 2.89
N ASN A 94 -15.37 -1.23 3.59
CA ASN A 94 -15.62 -2.50 4.26
C ASN A 94 -15.47 -3.71 3.32
N PRO A 95 -15.97 -3.70 2.06
CA PRO A 95 -15.81 -4.86 1.18
C PRO A 95 -14.35 -5.27 1.00
N GLY A 96 -13.46 -4.30 0.74
CA GLY A 96 -12.01 -4.54 0.61
C GLY A 96 -11.39 -4.97 1.94
N MET A 97 -11.73 -4.29 3.04
CA MET A 97 -11.20 -4.60 4.37
C MET A 97 -11.59 -6.00 4.86
N PHE A 98 -12.84 -6.40 4.66
CA PHE A 98 -13.29 -7.75 5.04
C PHE A 98 -12.70 -8.83 4.15
N LEU A 99 -12.51 -8.56 2.86
CA LEU A 99 -11.80 -9.49 1.98
C LEU A 99 -10.36 -9.69 2.45
N ALA A 100 -9.61 -8.60 2.68
CA ALA A 100 -8.25 -8.66 3.21
C ALA A 100 -8.19 -9.45 4.52
N SER A 101 -9.07 -9.12 5.46
CA SER A 101 -9.12 -9.74 6.80
C SER A 101 -9.39 -11.23 6.72
N LYS A 102 -10.36 -11.66 5.90
CA LYS A 102 -10.67 -13.07 5.69
C LYS A 102 -9.51 -13.81 5.04
N THR A 103 -8.89 -13.22 4.01
CA THR A 103 -7.73 -13.82 3.35
C THR A 103 -6.59 -14.02 4.34
N MET A 104 -6.23 -12.99 5.13
CA MET A 104 -5.16 -13.11 6.14
C MET A 104 -5.49 -14.16 7.21
N ALA A 105 -6.72 -14.17 7.72
CA ALA A 105 -7.15 -15.14 8.73
C ALA A 105 -7.11 -16.57 8.21
N CYS A 106 -7.64 -16.83 7.01
CA CYS A 106 -7.61 -18.15 6.39
C CYS A 106 -6.17 -18.61 6.11
N THR A 107 -5.31 -17.74 5.57
CA THR A 107 -3.89 -18.05 5.37
C THR A 107 -3.22 -18.45 6.68
N MET A 108 -3.49 -17.74 7.79
CA MET A 108 -2.90 -18.07 9.08
C MET A 108 -3.40 -19.43 9.61
N ILE A 109 -4.71 -19.72 9.43
CA ILE A 109 -5.28 -21.01 9.78
C ILE A 109 -4.62 -22.13 8.97
N ASP A 110 -4.45 -21.96 7.66
CA ASP A 110 -3.76 -22.94 6.80
C ASP A 110 -2.33 -23.19 7.28
N LEU A 111 -1.59 -22.14 7.60
CA LEU A 111 -0.21 -22.25 8.10
C LEU A 111 -0.12 -22.94 9.47
N PHE A 112 -1.10 -22.72 10.37
CA PHE A 112 -1.13 -23.34 11.69
C PHE A 112 -1.62 -24.79 11.68
N THR A 113 -2.53 -25.13 10.76
CA THR A 113 -3.20 -26.44 10.76
C THR A 113 -2.60 -27.43 9.76
N ASN A 114 -1.87 -26.94 8.77
CA ASN A 114 -1.24 -27.78 7.75
C ASN A 114 0.28 -27.50 7.66
N PRO A 115 1.12 -28.36 8.27
CA PRO A 115 2.57 -28.15 8.28
C PRO A 115 3.21 -28.20 6.88
N ASP A 116 2.57 -28.83 5.89
CA ASP A 116 3.10 -28.87 4.53
C ASP A 116 3.08 -27.48 3.86
N HIS A 117 2.09 -26.63 4.17
CA HIS A 117 2.06 -25.25 3.66
C HIS A 117 3.21 -24.43 4.22
N LEU A 118 3.47 -24.53 5.52
CA LEU A 118 4.58 -23.84 6.17
C LEU A 118 5.93 -24.32 5.60
N LYS A 119 6.09 -25.64 5.42
CA LYS A 119 7.30 -26.22 4.82
C LYS A 119 7.54 -25.67 3.41
N LYS A 120 6.52 -25.66 2.55
CA LYS A 120 6.62 -25.12 1.18
C LYS A 120 7.00 -23.64 1.15
N ALA A 121 6.46 -22.83 2.08
CA ALA A 121 6.82 -21.42 2.18
C ALA A 121 8.30 -21.22 2.51
N TRP A 122 8.85 -22.02 3.43
CA TRP A 122 10.28 -22.00 3.74
C TRP A 122 11.16 -22.53 2.61
N GLU A 123 10.72 -23.58 1.91
CA GLU A 123 11.43 -24.11 0.75
C GLU A 123 11.53 -23.06 -0.37
N GLU A 124 10.42 -22.38 -0.70
CA GLU A 124 10.42 -21.26 -1.66
C GLU A 124 11.35 -20.15 -1.21
N PHE A 125 11.25 -19.72 0.05
CA PHE A 125 12.07 -18.64 0.58
C PHE A 125 13.56 -18.97 0.47
N ASN A 126 13.97 -20.15 0.93
CA ASN A 126 15.36 -20.60 0.86
C ASN A 126 15.85 -20.73 -0.59
N GLN A 127 15.00 -21.20 -1.50
CA GLN A 127 15.33 -21.29 -2.92
C GLN A 127 15.54 -19.90 -3.54
N ARG A 128 14.60 -18.97 -3.32
CA ARG A 128 14.65 -17.62 -3.91
C ARG A 128 15.80 -16.79 -3.38
N THR A 129 16.13 -16.94 -2.10
CA THR A 129 17.25 -16.26 -1.43
C THR A 129 18.59 -17.00 -1.58
N GLY A 130 18.55 -18.24 -2.09
CA GLY A 130 19.71 -19.10 -2.32
C GLY A 130 20.46 -19.46 -1.02
N GLY A 131 19.69 -19.90 -0.03
CA GLY A 131 20.21 -20.39 1.25
C GLY A 131 19.50 -19.84 2.49
N GLY A 132 18.50 -18.99 2.32
CA GLY A 132 17.80 -18.32 3.43
C GLY A 132 18.43 -16.96 3.76
N VAL A 133 18.32 -16.55 5.03
CA VAL A 133 18.91 -15.30 5.52
C VAL A 133 20.43 -15.34 5.35
N GLY A 134 20.98 -14.37 4.61
CA GLY A 134 22.40 -14.34 4.25
C GLY A 134 22.78 -15.23 3.06
N GLY A 135 21.81 -15.81 2.34
CA GLY A 135 22.04 -16.55 1.10
C GLY A 135 22.58 -15.69 -0.05
N ASP A 136 23.04 -16.34 -1.13
CA ASP A 136 23.73 -15.67 -2.24
C ASP A 136 22.87 -14.65 -3.02
N LYS A 137 21.54 -14.81 -2.95
CA LYS A 137 20.53 -13.93 -3.58
C LYS A 137 19.66 -13.22 -2.55
N TRP A 138 19.98 -13.36 -1.26
CA TRP A 138 19.27 -12.66 -0.20
C TRP A 138 19.58 -11.17 -0.28
N MET A 139 18.54 -10.35 -0.27
CA MET A 139 18.69 -8.89 -0.21
C MET A 139 18.85 -8.50 1.26
N SER A 140 20.03 -8.03 1.64
CA SER A 140 20.26 -7.47 2.97
C SER A 140 19.49 -6.17 3.18
N PRO A 141 19.33 -5.72 4.45
CA PRO A 141 18.95 -4.36 4.74
C PRO A 141 19.71 -3.36 3.87
N LEU A 142 18.98 -2.39 3.30
CA LEU A 142 19.54 -1.40 2.38
C LEU A 142 20.33 -0.31 3.10
N LEU A 143 20.03 -0.10 4.38
CA LEU A 143 20.77 0.81 5.24
C LEU A 143 21.92 0.06 5.92
N PRO A 144 23.08 0.71 6.10
CA PRO A 144 24.16 0.19 6.93
C PRO A 144 23.69 -0.11 8.37
N GLU A 145 24.36 -1.07 9.03
CA GLU A 145 24.08 -1.41 10.43
C GLU A 145 24.35 -0.24 11.39
N ASP A 146 25.30 0.63 11.03
CA ASP A 146 25.68 1.83 11.78
C ASP A 146 24.94 3.10 11.32
N PHE A 147 23.85 2.96 10.56
CA PHE A 147 23.04 4.09 10.14
C PHE A 147 22.41 4.78 11.37
N ASP A 148 22.80 6.04 11.60
CA ASP A 148 22.21 6.89 12.63
C ASP A 148 20.79 7.32 12.21
N PRO A 149 19.73 6.80 12.83
CA PRO A 149 18.37 7.10 12.41
C PRO A 149 18.09 8.60 12.64
N PRO A 150 17.32 9.27 11.75
CA PRO A 150 17.05 10.69 11.86
C PRO A 150 15.97 10.98 12.93
N VAL A 151 16.23 10.59 14.18
CA VAL A 151 15.34 10.77 15.34
C VAL A 151 15.37 12.21 15.87
N ASP A 152 16.39 12.97 15.50
CA ASP A 152 16.57 14.37 15.90
C ASP A 152 15.92 15.37 14.91
N LEU A 153 15.04 14.91 14.01
CA LEU A 153 14.27 15.80 13.16
C LEU A 153 13.24 16.56 14.01
N ARG A 154 13.31 17.89 14.00
CA ARG A 154 12.35 18.71 14.73
C ARG A 154 10.97 18.67 14.06
N TRP A 155 9.93 18.62 14.89
CA TRP A 155 8.56 18.83 14.45
C TRP A 155 8.38 20.26 13.91
N PRO A 156 7.43 20.48 12.98
CA PRO A 156 7.04 21.83 12.59
C PRO A 156 6.64 22.66 13.81
N GLU A 157 7.17 23.87 13.90
CA GLU A 157 6.80 24.85 14.92
C GLU A 157 5.75 25.80 14.33
N TYR A 158 4.63 25.94 15.03
CA TYR A 158 3.56 26.90 14.69
C TYR A 158 3.77 28.18 15.48
N ILE A 159 3.85 29.32 14.79
CA ILE A 159 4.15 30.62 15.38
C ILE A 159 3.14 31.67 14.93
N ASN A 160 2.79 32.59 15.84
CA ASN A 160 1.98 33.76 15.51
C ASN A 160 2.91 34.94 15.21
N THR A 161 2.85 35.46 13.97
CA THR A 161 3.58 36.66 13.57
C THR A 161 2.62 37.84 13.42
N VAL A 162 3.16 39.05 13.23
CA VAL A 162 2.36 40.24 12.88
C VAL A 162 1.62 40.11 11.54
N ARG A 163 1.96 39.11 10.72
CA ARG A 163 1.30 38.81 9.44
C ARG A 163 0.24 37.70 9.54
N GLY A 164 0.14 37.02 10.69
CA GLY A 164 -0.77 35.90 10.90
C GLY A 164 -0.07 34.65 11.42
N GLU A 165 -0.81 33.54 11.46
CA GLU A 165 -0.30 32.22 11.82
C GLU A 165 0.60 31.69 10.69
N GLU A 166 1.85 31.38 11.03
CA GLU A 166 2.84 30.79 10.13
C GLU A 166 3.36 29.48 10.76
N TRP A 167 3.93 28.59 9.94
CA TRP A 167 4.67 27.42 10.45
C TRP A 167 6.03 27.32 9.75
N TRP A 168 7.01 26.77 10.45
CA TRP A 168 8.34 26.50 9.89
C TRP A 168 8.89 25.18 10.44
N ILE A 169 9.75 24.50 9.66
CA ILE A 169 10.49 23.32 10.13
C ILE A 169 11.88 23.80 10.53
N PRO A 170 12.26 23.68 11.81
CA PRO A 170 13.59 24.05 12.25
C PRO A 170 14.68 23.29 11.49
N THR A 171 15.61 24.01 10.87
CA THR A 171 16.82 23.39 10.34
C THR A 171 17.72 23.02 11.50
N ASN A 172 18.15 21.76 11.57
CA ASN A 172 19.14 21.36 12.55
C ASN A 172 20.44 22.15 12.30
N ASN A 173 20.85 22.94 13.29
CA ASN A 173 22.19 23.54 13.34
C ASN A 173 23.19 22.42 13.63
N LYS A 174 23.49 21.56 12.65
CA LYS A 174 24.73 20.77 12.66
C LYS A 174 25.77 21.51 11.85
#